data_AF-A0A2S3ZAD4-F1
#
_entry.id   AF-A0A2S3ZAD4-F1
#
_cell.length_a   1.000
_cell.length_b   1.000
_cell.length_c   1.000
_cell.angle_alpha   90.00
_cell.angle_beta   90.00
_cell.angle_gamma   90.00
#
_symmetry.space_group_name_H-M   'P 1'
#
loop_
_entity.id
_entity.type
_entity.pdbx_description
1 polymer ?
#
loop_
_entity_poly.entity_id
_entity_poly.type
_entity_poly.pdbx_seq_one_letter_code
_entity_poly.pdbx_strand_id
1 'polypeptide(L)'
;MTNPVTQRVQDYTDLVAHGGRELTDAVAVLAAGDGPLVAHGPGGEHPAGLVLALTLLAAGLPHDEAVAAALLAEPQPDALRAALATIDALGGAEPYLLRHGLTVSHFHALRERFAGDDAGLAAGDVS
;
A
#
# COMPACT_ATOMS: atom_id res chain seq x y z
N MET A 1 -29.07 6.39 9.61
CA MET A 1 -28.44 5.23 8.95
C MET A 1 -27.23 5.76 8.21
N THR A 2 -26.01 5.40 8.64
CA THR A 2 -24.79 5.80 7.92
C THR A 2 -24.64 4.93 6.68
N ASN A 3 -24.30 5.52 5.55
CA ASN A 3 -24.07 4.80 4.29
C ASN A 3 -22.83 3.89 4.46
N PRO A 4 -22.89 2.61 4.07
CA PRO A 4 -21.76 1.68 4.19
C PRO A 4 -20.48 2.20 3.52
N VAL A 5 -20.57 2.94 2.41
CA VAL A 5 -19.42 3.56 1.75
C VAL A 5 -18.76 4.61 2.66
N THR A 6 -19.57 5.47 3.29
CA THR A 6 -19.09 6.49 4.22
C THR A 6 -18.44 5.87 5.46
N GLN A 7 -18.99 4.76 5.96
CA GLN A 7 -18.41 4.03 7.09
C GLN A 7 -17.02 3.48 6.74
N ARG A 8 -16.85 2.89 5.55
CA ARG A 8 -15.56 2.35 5.11
C ARG A 8 -14.47 3.41 4.95
N VAL A 9 -14.83 4.58 4.42
CA VAL A 9 -13.91 5.72 4.34
C VAL A 9 -13.45 6.15 5.74
N GLN A 10 -14.36 6.14 6.72
CA GLN A 10 -14.04 6.44 8.11
C GLN A 10 -13.10 5.38 8.70
N ASP A 11 -13.38 4.09 8.49
CA ASP A 11 -12.54 2.99 8.98
C ASP A 11 -11.09 3.10 8.48
N TYR A 12 -10.89 3.43 7.19
CA TYR A 12 -9.57 3.64 6.60
C TYR A 12 -8.86 4.90 7.14
N THR A 13 -9.61 5.98 7.33
CA THR A 13 -9.07 7.21 7.90
C THR A 13 -8.65 6.99 9.35
N ASP A 14 -9.46 6.29 10.13
CA ASP A 14 -9.17 5.93 11.52
C ASP A 14 -7.97 4.97 11.60
N LEU A 15 -7.83 4.06 10.64
CA LEU A 15 -6.66 3.20 10.54
C LEU A 15 -5.39 4.01 10.24
N VAL A 16 -5.42 4.97 9.33
CA VAL A 16 -4.27 5.85 9.09
C VAL A 16 -3.93 6.67 10.35
N ALA A 17 -4.94 7.15 11.07
CA ALA A 17 -4.74 7.97 12.25
C ALA A 17 -4.19 7.19 13.46
N HIS A 18 -4.65 5.95 13.66
CA HIS A 18 -4.40 5.19 14.90
C HIS A 18 -3.60 3.90 14.68
N GLY A 19 -3.62 3.34 13.47
CA GLY A 19 -3.00 2.07 13.09
C GLY A 19 -1.71 2.22 12.27
N GLY A 20 -1.08 3.39 12.26
CA GLY A 20 0.11 3.62 11.43
C GLY A 20 1.28 2.67 11.68
N ARG A 21 1.44 2.15 12.91
CA ARG A 21 2.41 1.10 13.23
C ARG A 21 2.07 -0.22 12.52
N GLU A 22 0.82 -0.66 12.58
CA GLU A 22 0.37 -1.90 11.94
C GLU A 22 0.56 -1.84 10.41
N LEU A 23 0.20 -0.71 9.79
CA LEU A 23 0.45 -0.46 8.37
C LEU A 23 1.94 -0.51 8.03
N THR A 24 2.78 0.07 8.89
CA THR A 24 4.23 0.11 8.68
C THR A 24 4.88 -1.25 8.89
N ASP A 25 4.43 -2.02 9.88
CA ASP A 25 4.90 -3.39 10.13
C ASP A 25 4.55 -4.29 8.94
N ALA A 26 3.37 -4.13 8.34
CA ALA A 26 3.01 -4.82 7.11
C ALA A 26 3.97 -4.48 5.96
N VAL A 27 4.29 -3.20 5.74
CA VAL A 27 5.28 -2.78 4.72
C VAL A 27 6.67 -3.34 5.02
N ALA A 28 7.09 -3.38 6.29
CA ALA A 28 8.37 -3.96 6.70
C ALA A 28 8.47 -5.46 6.40
N VAL A 29 7.37 -6.22 6.60
CA VAL A 29 7.30 -7.63 6.20
C VAL A 29 7.49 -7.79 4.69
N LEU A 30 6.90 -6.91 3.89
CA LEU A 30 7.05 -6.96 2.43
C LEU A 30 8.48 -6.61 1.99
N ALA A 31 9.12 -5.66 2.67
CA ALA A 31 10.52 -5.29 2.45
C ALA A 31 11.49 -6.44 2.76
N ALA A 32 11.16 -7.29 3.75
CA ALA A 32 12.00 -8.41 4.18
C ALA A 32 11.76 -9.72 3.39
N GLY A 33 10.73 -9.77 2.54
CA GLY A 33 10.40 -10.98 1.78
C GLY A 33 11.20 -11.10 0.47
N ASP A 34 11.49 -12.33 0.07
CA ASP A 34 12.25 -12.65 -1.17
C ASP A 34 11.37 -13.27 -2.30
N GLY A 35 10.05 -13.42 -2.08
CA GLY A 35 9.13 -14.13 -3.00
C GLY A 35 7.88 -13.33 -3.42
N PRO A 36 7.03 -13.90 -4.31
CA PRO A 36 5.81 -13.24 -4.80
C PRO A 36 4.91 -12.72 -3.68
N LEU A 37 4.35 -11.53 -3.90
CA LEU A 37 3.49 -10.85 -2.92
C LEU A 37 2.04 -11.34 -3.07
N VAL A 38 1.44 -11.84 -1.98
CA VAL A 38 -0.01 -12.07 -1.92
C VAL A 38 -0.54 -11.35 -0.69
N ALA A 39 -1.23 -10.23 -0.93
CA ALA A 39 -1.97 -9.52 0.11
C ALA A 39 -3.45 -9.85 -0.05
N HIS A 40 -4.03 -10.59 0.91
CA HIS A 40 -5.47 -10.78 0.99
C HIS A 40 -5.92 -10.69 2.45
N GLY A 41 -7.04 -10.01 2.67
CA GLY A 41 -7.77 -10.10 3.93
C GLY A 41 -8.95 -11.07 3.81
N PRO A 42 -9.32 -11.84 4.85
CA PRO A 42 -10.64 -12.45 4.89
C PRO A 42 -11.72 -11.38 4.62
N GLY A 43 -12.63 -11.63 3.68
CA GLY A 43 -13.80 -10.76 3.47
C GLY A 43 -13.56 -9.30 3.01
N GLY A 44 -12.36 -8.90 2.58
CA GLY A 44 -12.08 -7.51 2.17
C GLY A 44 -12.03 -6.52 3.35
N GLU A 45 -11.79 -7.02 4.57
CA GLU A 45 -11.67 -6.21 5.79
C GLU A 45 -10.27 -5.64 6.01
N HIS A 46 -9.25 -6.20 5.35
CA HIS A 46 -7.88 -5.72 5.45
C HIS A 46 -7.53 -4.82 4.27
N PRO A 47 -6.81 -3.72 4.50
CA PRO A 47 -6.52 -2.70 3.51
C PRO A 47 -5.32 -3.10 2.64
N ALA A 48 -5.46 -4.24 1.95
CA ALA A 48 -4.42 -4.80 1.09
C ALA A 48 -3.99 -3.80 0.01
N GLY A 49 -4.94 -3.05 -0.56
CA GLY A 49 -4.64 -1.97 -1.50
C GLY A 49 -3.83 -0.83 -0.86
N LEU A 50 -4.13 -0.44 0.38
CA LEU A 50 -3.39 0.61 1.08
C LEU A 50 -1.95 0.19 1.39
N VAL A 51 -1.75 -1.03 1.89
CA VAL A 51 -0.41 -1.56 2.17
C VAL A 51 0.39 -1.68 0.87
N LEU A 52 -0.24 -2.12 -0.22
CA LEU A 52 0.39 -2.17 -1.53
C LEU A 52 0.78 -0.78 -2.03
N ALA A 53 -0.13 0.20 -1.96
CA ALA A 53 0.15 1.59 -2.35
C ALA A 53 1.36 2.15 -1.58
N LEU A 54 1.37 2.00 -0.25
CA LEU A 54 2.47 2.46 0.60
C LEU A 54 3.79 1.78 0.28
N THR A 55 3.74 0.49 -0.05
CA THR A 55 4.92 -0.30 -0.43
C THR A 55 5.51 0.19 -1.75
N LEU A 56 4.67 0.42 -2.77
CA LEU A 56 5.11 0.92 -4.08
C LEU A 56 5.63 2.36 -4.01
N LEU A 57 4.96 3.22 -3.24
CA LEU A 57 5.43 4.57 -2.96
C LEU A 57 6.78 4.56 -2.24
N ALA A 58 6.97 3.69 -1.25
CA ALA A 58 8.24 3.51 -0.55
C ALA A 58 9.33 2.91 -1.45
N ALA A 59 8.96 2.07 -2.42
CA ALA A 59 9.85 1.59 -3.47
C ALA A 59 10.23 2.68 -4.50
N GLY A 60 9.62 3.87 -4.40
CA GLY A 60 9.92 5.02 -5.26
C GLY A 60 9.18 5.01 -6.59
N LEU A 61 8.11 4.23 -6.74
CA LEU A 61 7.25 4.33 -7.91
C LEU A 61 6.53 5.70 -7.94
N PRO A 62 6.24 6.22 -9.14
CA PRO A 62 5.38 7.39 -9.30
C PRO A 62 4.04 7.20 -8.59
N HIS A 63 3.50 8.28 -8.00
CA HIS A 63 2.30 8.20 -7.18
C HIS A 63 1.09 7.68 -7.97
N ASP A 64 0.90 8.13 -9.20
CA ASP A 64 -0.17 7.69 -10.09
C ASP A 64 -0.06 6.19 -10.44
N GLU A 65 1.14 5.70 -10.74
CA GLU A 65 1.38 4.28 -11.01
C GLU A 65 1.14 3.41 -9.77
N ALA A 66 1.64 3.83 -8.60
CA ALA A 66 1.45 3.12 -7.35
C ALA A 66 -0.04 3.04 -6.97
N VAL A 67 -0.78 4.13 -7.13
CA VAL A 67 -2.23 4.18 -6.87
C VAL A 67 -3.01 3.34 -7.87
N ALA A 68 -2.66 3.40 -9.16
CA ALA A 68 -3.31 2.59 -10.18
C ALA A 68 -3.14 1.09 -9.90
N ALA A 69 -1.94 0.65 -9.54
CA ALA A 69 -1.66 -0.73 -9.16
C ALA A 69 -2.43 -1.16 -7.90
N ALA A 70 -2.46 -0.30 -6.87
CA ALA A 70 -3.19 -0.57 -5.64
C ALA A 70 -4.71 -0.71 -5.84
N LEU A 71 -5.29 0.11 -6.73
CA LEU A 71 -6.72 0.07 -7.04
C LEU A 71 -7.16 -1.25 -7.68
N LEU A 72 -6.27 -1.96 -8.38
CA LEU A 72 -6.57 -3.29 -8.94
C LEU A 72 -6.77 -4.35 -7.85
N ALA A 73 -6.13 -4.17 -6.69
CA ALA A 73 -6.19 -5.08 -5.56
C ALA A 73 -7.21 -4.64 -4.49
N GLU A 74 -7.90 -3.51 -4.70
CA GLU A 74 -8.69 -2.86 -3.66
C GLU A 74 -10.20 -2.97 -3.91
N PRO A 75 -10.96 -3.68 -3.06
CA PRO A 75 -12.43 -3.72 -3.17
C PRO A 75 -13.11 -2.39 -2.85
N GLN A 76 -12.43 -1.43 -2.21
CA GLN A 76 -13.00 -0.16 -1.72
C GLN A 76 -12.19 1.05 -2.21
N PRO A 77 -12.28 1.41 -3.50
CA PRO A 77 -11.39 2.39 -4.13
C PRO A 77 -11.49 3.81 -3.53
N ASP A 78 -12.68 4.22 -3.08
CA ASP A 78 -12.87 5.54 -2.47
C ASP A 78 -12.26 5.63 -1.06
N ALA A 79 -12.29 4.53 -0.30
CA ALA A 79 -11.67 4.45 1.02
C ALA A 79 -10.14 4.51 0.92
N LEU A 80 -9.56 3.81 -0.06
CA LEU A 80 -8.13 3.89 -0.38
C LEU A 80 -7.71 5.32 -0.75
N ARG A 81 -8.44 5.98 -1.66
CA ARG A 81 -8.13 7.36 -2.06
C ARG A 81 -8.19 8.33 -0.87
N ALA A 82 -9.18 8.19 -0.01
CA ALA A 82 -9.30 9.02 1.18
C ALA A 82 -8.16 8.78 2.19
N ALA A 83 -7.75 7.53 2.38
CA ALA A 83 -6.58 7.20 3.21
C ALA A 83 -5.29 7.82 2.66
N LEU A 84 -5.05 7.68 1.35
CA LEU A 84 -3.87 8.26 0.71
C LEU A 84 -3.86 9.78 0.80
N ALA A 85 -5.00 10.44 0.57
CA ALA A 85 -5.12 11.88 0.77
C ALA A 85 -4.83 12.31 2.22
N THR A 86 -5.23 11.49 3.19
CA THR A 86 -4.89 11.72 4.62
C THR A 86 -3.39 11.59 4.86
N ILE A 87 -2.74 10.59 4.27
CA ILE A 87 -1.28 10.39 4.36
C ILE A 87 -0.52 11.53 3.67
N ASP A 88 -0.99 12.00 2.52
CA ASP A 88 -0.42 13.17 1.82
C ASP A 88 -0.52 14.42 2.68
N ALA A 89 -1.66 14.64 3.35
CA ALA A 89 -1.82 15.73 4.31
C ALA A 89 -0.89 15.63 5.53
N LEU A 90 -0.39 14.44 5.86
CA LEU A 90 0.61 14.19 6.91
C LEU A 90 2.06 14.35 6.43
N GLY A 91 2.27 14.73 5.16
CA GLY A 91 3.59 14.92 4.54
C GLY A 91 3.97 13.83 3.54
N GLY A 92 3.07 12.88 3.25
CA GLY A 92 3.29 11.81 2.26
C GLY A 92 3.73 10.49 2.88
N ALA A 93 3.79 9.46 2.02
CA ALA A 93 4.04 8.07 2.44
C ALA A 93 5.38 7.86 3.14
N GLU A 94 6.48 8.43 2.62
CA GLU A 94 7.80 8.23 3.22
C GLU A 94 7.91 8.83 4.64
N PRO A 95 7.54 10.12 4.87
CA PRO A 95 7.52 10.68 6.23
C PRO A 95 6.56 9.95 7.18
N TYR A 96 5.43 9.47 6.68
CA TYR A 96 4.48 8.68 7.44
C TYR A 96 5.11 7.34 7.90
N LEU A 97 5.67 6.58 6.96
CA LEU A 97 6.28 5.28 7.26
C LEU A 97 7.50 5.40 8.18
N LEU A 98 8.36 6.41 7.98
CA LEU A 98 9.49 6.69 8.88
C LEU A 98 9.02 7.01 10.31
N ARG A 99 7.98 7.83 10.46
CA ARG A 99 7.40 8.18 11.76
C ARG A 99 6.89 6.94 12.52
N HIS A 100 6.42 5.95 11.79
CA HIS A 100 5.80 4.76 12.35
C HIS A 100 6.74 3.54 12.47
N GLY A 101 8.01 3.66 12.03
CA GLY A 101 9.06 2.69 12.32
C GLY A 101 9.73 2.04 11.10
N LEU A 102 9.38 2.45 9.88
CA LEU A 102 10.11 2.01 8.70
C LEU A 102 11.53 2.60 8.74
N THR A 103 12.50 1.86 8.23
CA THR A 103 13.92 2.24 8.29
C THR A 103 14.43 2.49 6.88
N VAL A 104 15.52 3.26 6.76
CA VAL A 104 16.19 3.50 5.48
C VAL A 104 16.57 2.19 4.78
N SER A 105 16.99 1.16 5.53
CA SER A 105 17.27 -0.16 4.99
C SER A 105 16.04 -0.84 4.37
N HIS A 106 14.86 -0.67 4.96
CA HIS A 106 13.61 -1.16 4.37
C HIS A 106 13.29 -0.44 3.05
N PHE A 107 13.48 0.89 2.98
CA PHE A 107 13.32 1.62 1.72
C PHE A 107 14.29 1.13 0.65
N HIS A 108 15.56 0.87 0.99
CA HIS A 108 16.52 0.29 0.06
C HIS A 108 16.09 -1.09 -0.44
N ALA A 109 15.70 -1.99 0.46
CA ALA A 109 15.24 -3.34 0.10
C ALA A 109 14.01 -3.29 -0.84
N LEU A 110 13.06 -2.39 -0.58
CA LEU A 110 11.92 -2.17 -1.47
C LEU A 110 12.35 -1.65 -2.84
N ARG A 111 13.21 -0.64 -2.89
CA ARG A 111 13.72 -0.10 -4.16
C ARG A 111 14.44 -1.17 -4.96
N GLU A 112 15.32 -1.96 -4.34
CA GLU A 112 16.03 -3.06 -5.00
C GLU A 112 15.05 -4.10 -5.55
N ARG A 113 14.04 -4.46 -4.77
CA ARG A 113 13.01 -5.44 -5.14
C ARG A 113 12.17 -5.00 -6.34
N PHE A 114 11.86 -3.71 -6.46
CA PHE A 114 11.01 -3.17 -7.54
C PHE A 114 11.79 -2.45 -8.65
N ALA A 115 13.13 -2.36 -8.57
CA ALA A 115 13.97 -1.77 -9.61
C ALA A 115 14.15 -2.67 -10.85
N GLY A 116 13.69 -3.92 -10.81
CA GLY A 116 13.79 -4.86 -11.92
C GLY A 116 12.68 -4.68 -12.96
N ASP A 117 13.08 -4.58 -14.23
CA ASP A 117 12.23 -4.56 -15.43
C ASP A 117 11.64 -5.96 -15.75
N ASP A 118 11.25 -6.71 -14.72
CA ASP A 118 10.72 -8.09 -14.81
C ASP A 118 9.56 -8.30 -13.81
N ALA A 119 8.77 -7.25 -13.57
CA ALA A 119 7.45 -7.37 -12.95
C ALA A 119 6.42 -7.94 -13.94
N GLY A 120 6.68 -9.14 -14.47
CA GLY A 120 5.68 -10.15 -14.76
C GLY A 120 4.39 -9.73 -15.47
N LEU A 121 4.44 -8.83 -16.44
CA LEU A 121 3.51 -8.86 -17.57
C LEU A 121 4.11 -9.76 -18.64
N ALA A 122 4.28 -11.04 -18.29
CA ALA A 122 4.50 -12.07 -19.29
C ALA A 122 3.24 -12.07 -20.17
N ALA A 123 3.31 -11.35 -21.29
CA ALA A 123 2.46 -11.61 -22.43
C ALA A 123 2.61 -13.10 -22.73
N GLY A 124 1.59 -13.87 -22.35
CA GLY A 124 1.49 -15.28 -22.67
C GLY A 124 1.46 -15.39 -24.18
N ASP A 125 2.62 -15.66 -24.77
CA ASP A 125 2.74 -16.14 -26.14
C ASP A 125 2.22 -17.57 -26.12
N VAL A 126 0.93 -17.73 -26.41
CA VAL A 126 0.32 -19.04 -26.61
C VAL A 126 0.61 -19.43 -28.05
N SER A 127 1.64 -20.27 -28.23
CA SER A 127 1.80 -21.07 -29.45
C SER A 127 0.67 -22.08 -29.61
#